data_AF-M1ERI6-F1
#
_entry.id   AF-M1ERI6-F1
#
_cell.length_a   1.000
_cell.length_b   1.000
_cell.length_c   1.000
_cell.angle_alpha   90.00
_cell.angle_beta   90.00
_cell.angle_gamma   90.00
#
_symmetry.space_group_name_H-M   'P 1'
#
loop_
_entity.id
_entity.type
_entity.pdbx_description
1 polymer ?
#
loop_
_entity_poly.entity_id
_entity_poly.type
_entity_poly.pdbx_seq_one_letter_code
_entity_poly.pdbx_strand_id
1 'polypeptide(L)' 'AALSILEKNNYIQETLLRPLQALCSFQLQHGAQIRLSKEHLLKNGLYPKPMPKNKRKLRKMELLMNSVK' A
#
# COMPACT_ATOMS: atom_id res chain seq x y z
N ALA A 1 -4.84 0.39 20.16
CA ALA A 1 -4.63 1.60 20.99
C ALA A 1 -5.79 1.82 21.97
N ALA A 2 -7.05 1.87 21.51
CA ALA A 2 -8.22 2.16 22.36
C ALA A 2 -8.29 1.36 23.68
N LEU A 3 -8.11 0.04 23.63
CA LEU A 3 -8.16 -0.82 24.83
C LEU A 3 -7.04 -0.50 25.85
N SER A 4 -5.82 -0.26 25.40
CA SER A 4 -4.68 0.09 26.26
C SER A 4 -4.90 1.43 26.99
N ILE A 5 -5.59 2.39 26.35
CA ILE A 5 -5.93 3.69 26.93
C ILE A 5 -7.04 3.54 27.98
N LEU A 6 -8.10 2.78 27.66
CA LEU A 6 -9.22 2.53 28.59
C LEU A 6 -8.75 1.81 29.86
N GLU A 7 -7.88 0.82 29.71
CA GLU A 7 -7.34 0.01 30.81
C GLU A 7 -6.12 0.65 31.49
N LYS A 8 -5.66 1.82 31.02
CA LYS A 8 -4.42 2.50 31.45
C LYS A 8 -3.20 1.57 31.50
N ASN A 9 -3.14 0.61 30.58
CA ASN A 9 -2.12 -0.42 30.55
C ASN A 9 -1.44 -0.47 29.18
N ASN A 10 -0.22 0.08 29.12
CA ASN A 10 0.60 0.14 27.91
C ASN A 10 1.10 -1.25 27.47
N TYR A 11 1.17 -2.21 28.40
CA TYR A 11 1.57 -3.59 28.09
C TYR A 11 0.60 -4.27 27.11
N ILE A 12 -0.68 -3.91 27.15
CA ILE A 12 -1.69 -4.41 26.20
C ILE A 12 -1.32 -3.98 24.78
N GLN A 13 -0.89 -2.73 24.59
CA GLN A 13 -0.45 -2.26 23.28
C GLN A 13 0.82 -2.97 22.82
N GLU A 14 1.82 -3.12 23.69
CA GLU A 14 3.06 -3.81 23.35
C GLU A 14 2.83 -5.27 22.97
N THR A 15 2.04 -6.00 23.77
CA THR A 15 1.71 -7.41 23.55
C THR A 15 1.02 -7.61 22.20
N LEU A 16 0.17 -6.68 21.79
CA LEU A 16 -0.52 -6.74 20.50
C LEU A 16 0.37 -6.30 19.33
N LEU A 17 1.17 -5.25 19.49
CA LEU A 17 1.95 -4.67 18.39
C LEU A 17 3.24 -5.43 18.09
N ARG A 18 3.93 -5.96 19.11
CA ARG A 18 5.19 -6.68 18.96
C ARG A 18 5.13 -7.85 17.96
N PRO A 19 4.15 -8.77 18.01
CA PRO A 19 4.04 -9.84 17.01
C PRO A 19 3.70 -9.29 15.62
N LEU A 20 2.88 -8.25 15.51
CA LEU A 20 2.54 -7.64 14.22
C LEU A 20 3.76 -6.99 13.57
N GLN A 21 4.60 -6.32 14.36
CA GLN A 21 5.86 -5.74 13.90
C GLN A 21 6.82 -6.84 13.43
N ALA A 22 6.97 -7.93 14.19
CA ALA A 22 7.80 -9.06 13.82
C ALA A 22 7.32 -9.75 12.52
N LEU A 23 6.00 -9.90 12.35
CA LEU A 23 5.44 -10.43 11.10
C LEU A 23 5.72 -9.49 9.93
N CYS A 24 5.55 -8.18 10.12
CA CYS A 24 5.78 -7.20 9.07
C CYS A 24 7.26 -7.13 8.69
N SER A 25 8.18 -7.17 9.66
CA SER A 25 9.63 -7.20 9.38
C SER A 25 10.02 -8.47 8.64
N PHE A 26 9.52 -9.63 9.07
CA PHE A 26 9.74 -10.90 8.38
C PHE A 26 9.21 -10.84 6.94
N GLN A 27 8.00 -10.32 6.73
CA GLN A 27 7.43 -10.13 5.40
C GLN A 27 8.33 -9.26 4.53
N LEU A 28 8.78 -8.10 5.02
CA LEU A 28 9.69 -7.20 4.29
C LEU A 28 11.04 -7.85 3.95
N GLN A 29 11.56 -8.72 4.82
CA GLN A 29 12.82 -9.42 4.61
C GLN A 29 12.71 -10.59 3.63
N HIS A 30 11.56 -11.27 3.57
CA HIS A 30 11.44 -12.56 2.88
C HIS A 30 10.54 -12.57 1.64
N GLY A 31 9.89 -11.47 1.26
CA GLY A 31 9.18 -11.44 -0.03
C GLY A 31 8.13 -10.36 -0.24
N ALA A 32 7.79 -9.57 0.77
CA ALA A 32 6.91 -8.43 0.60
C ALA A 32 7.62 -7.35 -0.21
N GLN A 33 7.25 -7.25 -1.48
CA GLN A 33 7.72 -6.22 -2.39
C GLN A 33 6.88 -4.96 -2.24
N ILE A 34 7.54 -3.80 -2.29
CA ILE A 34 6.88 -2.50 -2.36
C ILE A 34 6.07 -2.46 -3.66
N ARG A 35 4.74 -2.51 -3.55
CA ARG A 35 3.83 -2.36 -4.70
C ARG A 35 3.50 -0.89 -4.90
N LEU A 36 4.04 -0.32 -5.98
CA LEU A 36 3.66 1.01 -6.42
C LEU A 36 2.23 1.02 -6.97
N SER A 37 1.50 2.11 -6.73
CA SER A 37 0.17 2.28 -7.29
C SER A 37 0.23 2.37 -8.81
N LYS A 38 -0.84 1.94 -9.49
CA LYS A 38 -0.93 2.05 -10.94
C LYS A 38 -0.76 3.50 -11.42
N GLU A 39 -1.28 4.46 -10.65
CA GLU A 39 -1.12 5.89 -10.90
C GLU A 39 0.36 6.29 -10.89
N HIS A 40 1.11 5.92 -9.85
CA HIS A 40 2.53 6.22 -9.74
C HIS A 40 3.31 5.62 -10.91
N LEU A 41 3.05 4.36 -11.25
CA LEU A 41 3.71 3.68 -12.37
C LEU A 41 3.43 4.39 -13.70
N LEU A 42 2.21 4.89 -13.92
CA LEU A 42 1.85 5.59 -15.15
C LEU A 42 2.49 6.98 -15.23
N LYS A 43 2.45 7.76 -14.14
CA LYS A 43 3.04 9.12 -14.09
C LYS A 43 4.56 9.12 -14.31
N ASN A 44 5.23 8.10 -13.81
CA ASN A 44 6.69 7.98 -13.90
C ASN A 44 7.18 7.14 -15.10
N GLY A 45 6.28 6.70 -15.98
CA GLY A 45 6.65 5.88 -17.14
C GLY A 45 7.15 4.46 -16.82
N LEU A 46 6.92 3.97 -15.59
CA LEU A 46 7.35 2.65 -15.11
C LEU A 46 6.28 1.56 -15.29
N TYR A 47 5.18 1.84 -16.01
CA TYR A 47 4.10 0.88 -16.17
C TYR A 47 4.51 -0.27 -17.12
N PRO A 48 4.63 -1.52 -16.64
CA PRO A 48 5.31 -2.58 -17.39
C PRO A 48 4.41 -3.27 -18.43
N LYS A 49 3.14 -2.88 -18.53
CA LYS A 49 2.16 -3.53 -19.41
C LYS A 49 1.83 -2.62 -20.60
N PRO A 50 1.58 -3.19 -21.79
CA PRO A 50 1.16 -2.40 -22.93
C PRO A 50 -0.17 -1.69 -22.66
N MET A 51 -0.35 -0.54 -23.30
CA MET A 51 -1.58 0.23 -23.20
C MET A 51 -2.76 -0.58 -23.77
N PRO A 52 -3.93 -0.56 -23.10
CA PRO A 52 -5.08 -1.29 -23.56
C PRO A 52 -5.65 -0.66 -24.84
N LYS A 53 -6.15 -1.48 -25.77
CA LYS A 53 -6.79 -0.99 -27.00
C LYS A 53 -8.25 -0.53 -26.79
N ASN A 54 -8.89 -0.94 -25.69
CA ASN A 54 -10.28 -0.62 -25.40
C ASN A 54 -10.43 0.84 -24.92
N LYS A 55 -11.27 1.63 -25.62
CA LYS A 55 -11.56 3.05 -25.31
C LYS A 55 -11.93 3.30 -23.84
N ARG A 56 -12.74 2.42 -23.22
CA ARG A 56 -13.12 2.57 -21.80
C ARG A 56 -11.91 2.43 -20.88
N LYS A 57 -11.01 1.49 -21.16
CA LYS A 57 -9.81 1.25 -20.34
C LYS A 57 -8.77 2.36 -20.53
N LEU A 58 -8.65 2.89 -21.75
CA LEU A 58 -7.80 4.06 -22.04
C LEU A 58 -8.26 5.29 -21.24
N ARG A 59 -9.54 5.65 -21.30
CA ARG A 59 -10.09 6.75 -20.51
C ARG A 59 -9.82 6.61 -19.01
N LYS A 60 -9.95 5.40 -18.46
CA LYS A 60 -9.60 5.15 -17.05
C LYS A 60 -8.10 5.36 -16.77
N MET A 61 -7.21 5.04 -17.70
CA MET A 61 -5.77 5.27 -17.54
C MET A 61 -5.41 6.75 -17.66
N GLU A 62 -6.04 7.48 -18.60
CA GLU A 62 -5.91 8.94 -18.72
C GLU A 62 -6.33 9.66 -17.44
N LEU A 63 -7.47 9.28 -16.84
CA LEU A 63 -7.92 9.84 -15.56
C LEU A 63 -6.90 9.65 -14.43
N LEU A 64 -6.22 8.49 -14.38
CA LEU A 64 -5.18 8.25 -13.37
C LEU A 64 -3.94 9.11 -13.62
N MET A 65 -3.56 9.32 -14.89
CA MET A 65 -2.43 10.19 -15.23
C MET A 65 -2.73 11.66 -14.91
N ASN A 66 -3.96 12.09 -15.16
CA ASN A 66 -4.42 13.47 -14.99
C ASN A 66 -4.99 13.77 -13.60
N SER A 67 -4.96 12.80 -12.68
CA SER A 67 -5.30 12.99 -11.28
C SER A 67 -4.28 13.92 -10.64
N VAL A 68 -4.46 15.23 -10.79
CA VAL A 68 -3.70 16.25 -10.07
C VAL A 68 -4.12 16.17 -8.60
N LYS A 69 -3.13 16.16 -7.70
CA LYS A 69 -3.38 16.28 -6.25
C LYS A 69 -3.77 17.69 -5.89
#